data_AF-A0A3V4SQC8-F1
#
_entry.id   AF-A0A3V4SQC8-F1
#
_cell.length_a   1.000
_cell.length_b   1.000
_cell.length_c   1.000
_cell.angle_alpha   90.00
_cell.angle_beta   90.00
_cell.angle_gamma   90.00
#
_symmetry.space_group_name_H-M   'P 1'
#
loop_
_entity.id
_entity.type
_entity.pdbx_description
1 polymer ?
#
loop_
_entity_poly.entity_id
_entity_poly.type
_entity_poly.pdbx_seq_one_letter_code
_entity_poly.pdbx_strand_id
1 'polypeptide(L)'
;MTAIGKPTYEELEKKCALLQSKLAAMNELMNVVGKASDIVNVGVAELQSQKAELEARAVNLPKRSVGEVMHMSGFSRDYAEGWCAGNDNAIHEIRAAGIGVMEE
;
A
#
# COMPACT_ATOMS: atom_id res chain seq x y z
N MET A 1 21.19 33.41 -50.62
CA MET A 1 21.81 32.15 -50.16
C MET A 1 22.69 32.50 -48.98
N THR A 2 22.22 32.28 -47.75
CA THR A 2 23.03 32.46 -46.54
C THR A 2 24.06 31.35 -46.48
N ALA A 3 25.33 31.71 -46.63
CA ALA A 3 26.44 30.78 -46.47
C ALA A 3 26.47 30.31 -45.00
N ILE A 4 26.10 29.05 -44.76
CA ILE A 4 26.34 28.40 -43.48
C ILE A 4 27.85 28.18 -43.40
N GLY A 5 28.57 29.14 -42.83
CA GLY A 5 30.01 29.06 -42.63
C GLY A 5 30.36 27.81 -41.84
N LYS A 6 31.36 27.05 -42.31
CA LYS A 6 31.84 25.88 -41.56
C LYS A 6 32.39 26.34 -40.20
N PRO A 7 32.02 25.66 -39.10
CA PRO A 7 32.45 26.05 -37.77
C PRO A 7 33.97 26.03 -37.65
N THR A 8 34.51 26.96 -36.86
CA THR A 8 35.95 27.01 -36.60
C THR A 8 36.36 25.89 -35.65
N TYR A 9 37.65 25.55 -35.62
CA TYR A 9 38.18 24.51 -34.74
C TYR A 9 37.96 24.86 -33.25
N GLU A 10 38.13 26.12 -32.86
CA GLU A 10 37.90 26.58 -31.49
C GLU A 10 36.41 26.46 -31.06
N GLU A 11 35.48 26.70 -31.98
CA GLU A 11 34.05 26.47 -31.74
C GLU A 11 33.73 24.97 -31.55
N LEU A 12 34.43 24.10 -32.27
CA LEU A 12 34.29 22.65 -32.13
C LEU A 12 34.82 22.17 -30.77
N GLU A 13 35.98 22.66 -30.31
CA GLU A 13 36.52 22.32 -28.99
C GLU A 13 35.57 22.74 -27.86
N LYS A 14 35.02 23.96 -27.92
CA LYS A 14 34.02 24.44 -26.95
C LYS A 14 32.77 23.56 -26.94
N LYS A 15 32.29 23.13 -28.12
CA LYS A 15 31.15 22.21 -28.24
C LYS A 15 31.46 20.83 -27.67
N CYS A 16 32.64 20.28 -27.91
CA CYS A 16 33.07 19.00 -27.34
C CYS A 16 33.14 19.05 -25.81
N ALA A 17 33.75 20.10 -25.24
CA ALA A 17 33.81 20.28 -23.79
C ALA A 17 32.41 20.40 -23.16
N LEU A 18 31.51 21.14 -23.81
CA LEU A 18 30.12 21.26 -23.37
C LEU A 18 29.39 19.90 -23.43
N LEU A 19 29.58 19.12 -24.50
CA LEU A 19 28.97 17.80 -24.63
C LEU A 19 29.50 16.82 -23.59
N GLN A 20 30.81 16.84 -23.29
CA GLN A 20 31.39 16.03 -22.23
C GLN A 20 30.83 16.40 -20.84
N SER A 21 30.69 17.69 -20.56
CA SER A 21 30.07 18.17 -19.32
C SER A 21 28.60 17.71 -19.20
N LYS A 22 27.82 17.81 -20.29
CA LYS A 22 26.43 17.32 -20.32
C LYS A 22 26.34 15.81 -20.11
N LEU A 23 27.22 15.04 -20.73
CA LEU A 23 27.26 13.58 -20.55
C LEU A 23 27.56 13.21 -19.10
N ALA A 24 28.51 13.89 -18.45
CA ALA A 24 28.83 13.69 -17.04
C ALA A 24 27.62 13.99 -16.14
N ALA A 25 26.94 15.12 -16.36
CA ALA A 25 25.74 15.48 -15.61
C ALA A 25 24.60 14.47 -15.81
N MET A 26 24.42 13.97 -17.04
CA MET A 26 23.40 12.97 -17.36
C MET A 26 23.67 11.63 -16.66
N ASN A 27 24.93 11.20 -16.59
CA ASN A 27 25.30 9.98 -15.87
C ASN A 27 25.04 10.11 -14.37
N GLU A 28 25.32 11.27 -13.78
CA GLU A 28 25.03 11.51 -12.36
C GLU A 28 23.52 11.51 -12.10
N LEU A 29 22.74 12.17 -12.96
CA LEU A 29 21.27 12.12 -12.87
C LEU A 29 20.74 10.69 -13.00
N MET A 30 21.27 9.90 -13.94
CA MET A 30 20.88 8.50 -14.12
C MET A 30 21.16 7.66 -12.87
N ASN A 31 22.31 7.88 -12.21
CA ASN A 31 22.66 7.22 -10.96
C ASN A 31 21.70 7.58 -9.82
N VAL A 32 21.38 8.87 -9.66
CA VAL A 32 20.41 9.33 -8.66
C VAL A 32 19.03 8.76 -8.92
N VAL A 33 18.57 8.77 -10.18
CA VAL A 33 17.26 8.21 -10.58
C VAL A 33 17.22 6.70 -10.34
N GLY A 34 18.30 5.97 -10.64
CA GLY A 34 18.41 4.55 -10.35
C GLY A 34 18.22 4.24 -8.86
N LYS A 35 18.98 4.92 -8.00
CA LYS A 35 18.85 4.77 -6.54
C LYS A 35 17.46 5.13 -6.03
N ALA A 36 16.87 6.21 -6.54
CA ALA A 36 15.52 6.62 -6.16
C ALA A 36 14.48 5.55 -6.57
N SER A 37 14.64 4.97 -7.76
CA SER A 37 13.79 3.87 -8.23
C SER A 37 13.90 2.65 -7.33
N ASP A 38 15.11 2.27 -6.91
CA ASP A 38 15.32 1.14 -6.01
C ASP A 38 14.65 1.35 -4.65
N ILE A 39 14.79 2.55 -4.07
CA ILE A 39 14.15 2.92 -2.80
C ILE A 39 12.62 2.84 -2.92
N VAL A 40 12.05 3.39 -4.00
CA VAL A 40 10.61 3.35 -4.24
C VAL A 40 10.13 1.92 -4.39
N ASN A 41 10.85 1.08 -5.13
CA ASN A 41 10.46 -0.33 -5.31
C ASN A 41 10.44 -1.11 -3.99
N VAL A 42 11.46 -0.92 -3.14
CA VAL A 42 11.49 -1.52 -1.80
C VAL A 42 10.33 -1.03 -0.95
N GLY A 43 10.10 0.29 -0.89
CA GLY A 43 9.01 0.86 -0.11
C GLY A 43 7.62 0.42 -0.56
N VAL A 44 7.41 0.28 -1.88
CA VAL A 44 6.16 -0.23 -2.44
C VAL A 44 5.94 -1.69 -2.04
N ALA A 45 6.97 -2.53 -2.11
CA ALA A 45 6.87 -3.93 -1.71
C ALA A 45 6.54 -4.09 -0.22
N GLU A 46 7.17 -3.29 0.64
CA GLU A 46 6.89 -3.28 2.08
C GLU A 46 5.45 -2.85 2.38
N LEU A 47 4.98 -1.77 1.75
CA LEU A 47 3.61 -1.28 1.92
C LEU A 47 2.56 -2.28 1.42
N GLN A 48 2.85 -2.97 0.30
CA GLN A 48 1.98 -4.03 -0.20
C GLN A 48 1.90 -5.20 0.79
N SER A 49 3.03 -5.60 1.38
CA SER A 49 3.06 -6.65 2.41
C SER A 49 2.27 -6.26 3.66
N GLN A 50 2.46 -5.04 4.17
CA GLN A 50 1.73 -4.55 5.35
C GLN A 50 0.22 -4.43 5.07
N LYS A 51 -0.15 -3.97 3.87
CA LYS A 51 -1.54 -3.91 3.45
C LYS A 51 -2.17 -5.30 3.44
N ALA A 52 -1.50 -6.30 2.84
CA ALA A 52 -1.98 -7.67 2.82
C ALA A 52 -2.13 -8.26 4.23
N GLU A 53 -1.19 -7.98 5.14
CA GLU A 53 -1.29 -8.41 6.54
C GLU A 53 -2.53 -7.80 7.22
N LEU A 54 -2.78 -6.50 7.02
CA LEU A 54 -3.93 -5.82 7.59
C LEU A 54 -5.26 -6.30 6.99
N GLU A 55 -5.31 -6.51 5.67
CA GLU A 55 -6.49 -7.05 4.98
C GLU A 55 -6.80 -8.49 5.38
N ALA A 56 -5.80 -9.26 5.81
CA ALA A 56 -5.97 -10.61 6.34
C ALA A 56 -6.50 -10.64 7.78
N ARG A 57 -6.48 -9.51 8.52
CA ARG A 57 -7.02 -9.46 9.89
C ARG A 57 -8.55 -9.47 9.84
N ALA A 58 -9.13 -10.33 10.64
CA ALA A 58 -10.57 -10.40 10.86
C ALA A 58 -10.90 -10.20 12.33
N VAL A 59 -12.05 -9.57 12.60
CA VAL A 59 -12.55 -9.39 13.97
C VAL A 59 -12.93 -10.74 14.55
N ASN A 60 -12.45 -11.02 15.76
CA ASN A 60 -12.87 -12.18 16.52
C ASN A 60 -14.23 -11.91 17.18
N LEU A 61 -15.31 -12.20 16.45
CA LEU A 61 -16.67 -12.07 16.97
C LEU A 61 -17.45 -13.38 16.72
N PRO A 62 -17.27 -14.39 17.58
CA PRO A 62 -17.82 -15.72 17.36
C PRO A 62 -19.35 -15.73 17.46
N LYS A 63 -19.97 -16.53 16.60
CA LYS A 63 -21.41 -16.84 16.68
C LYS A 63 -21.63 -17.86 17.78
N ARG A 64 -22.56 -17.58 18.69
CA ARG A 64 -23.02 -18.54 19.71
C ARG A 64 -24.52 -18.72 19.63
N SER A 65 -24.96 -19.94 19.89
CA SER A 65 -26.37 -20.25 20.08
C SER A 65 -26.88 -19.64 21.39
N VAL A 66 -28.20 -19.40 21.44
CA VAL A 66 -28.87 -18.94 22.66
C VAL A 66 -28.60 -19.90 23.83
N GLY A 67 -28.58 -21.21 23.59
CA GLY A 67 -28.33 -22.22 24.63
C GLY A 67 -26.92 -22.16 25.24
N GLU A 68 -25.91 -21.85 24.43
CA GLU A 68 -24.53 -21.63 24.90
C GLU A 68 -24.43 -20.36 25.74
N VAL A 69 -25.03 -19.26 25.25
CA VAL A 69 -25.05 -17.99 25.98
C VAL A 69 -25.82 -18.13 27.28
N MET A 70 -26.93 -18.87 27.30
CA MET A 70 -27.67 -19.20 28.53
C MET A 70 -26.76 -19.94 29.53
N HIS A 71 -26.01 -20.95 29.11
CA HIS A 71 -25.06 -21.65 30.00
C HIS A 71 -24.00 -20.69 30.58
N MET A 72 -23.48 -19.77 29.76
CA MET A 72 -22.46 -18.80 30.19
C MET A 72 -23.00 -17.69 31.11
N SER A 73 -24.29 -17.37 31.01
CA SER A 73 -24.90 -16.20 31.65
C SER A 73 -25.79 -16.51 32.86
N GLY A 74 -25.84 -17.76 33.31
CA GLY A 74 -26.70 -18.18 34.42
C GLY A 74 -28.16 -18.43 34.03
N PHE A 75 -28.38 -18.91 32.80
CA PHE A 75 -29.64 -19.40 32.25
C PHE A 75 -30.77 -18.37 32.09
N SER A 76 -30.46 -17.07 32.00
CA SER A 76 -31.44 -16.06 31.60
C SER A 76 -31.70 -16.12 30.10
N ARG A 77 -32.93 -16.48 29.72
CA ARG A 77 -33.33 -16.59 28.30
C ARG A 77 -33.39 -15.24 27.62
N ASP A 78 -34.06 -14.26 28.21
CA ASP A 78 -34.23 -12.92 27.62
C ASP A 78 -32.88 -12.23 27.39
N TYR A 79 -31.95 -12.40 28.33
CA TYR A 79 -30.57 -11.93 28.17
C TYR A 79 -29.88 -12.62 27.00
N ALA A 80 -29.96 -13.95 26.91
CA ALA A 80 -29.27 -14.71 25.88
C ALA A 80 -29.80 -14.39 24.47
N GLU A 81 -31.12 -14.26 24.32
CA GLU A 81 -31.73 -13.87 23.05
C GLU A 81 -31.33 -12.45 22.64
N GLY A 82 -31.34 -11.50 23.59
CA GLY A 82 -30.87 -10.13 23.35
C GLY A 82 -29.39 -10.07 22.96
N TRP A 83 -28.53 -10.87 23.62
CA TRP A 83 -27.11 -10.95 23.29
C TRP A 83 -26.90 -11.51 21.87
N CYS A 84 -27.57 -12.61 21.50
CA CYS A 84 -27.44 -13.20 20.17
C CYS A 84 -27.92 -12.24 19.07
N ALA A 85 -29.05 -11.55 19.28
CA ALA A 85 -29.54 -10.54 18.34
C ALA A 85 -28.56 -9.36 18.18
N GLY A 86 -27.99 -8.88 19.30
CA GLY A 86 -26.97 -7.84 19.27
C GLY A 86 -25.69 -8.27 18.56
N ASN A 87 -25.25 -9.52 18.78
CA ASN A 87 -24.07 -10.09 18.11
C ASN A 87 -24.27 -10.19 16.60
N ASP A 88 -25.45 -10.63 16.17
CA ASP A 88 -25.80 -10.72 14.75
C ASP A 88 -25.80 -9.35 14.07
N ASN A 89 -26.34 -8.33 14.75
CA ASN A 89 -26.30 -6.96 14.27
C ASN A 89 -24.86 -6.43 14.18
N ALA A 90 -24.04 -6.68 15.20
CA ALA A 90 -22.63 -6.27 15.19
C ALA A 90 -21.85 -6.91 14.03
N ILE A 91 -22.05 -8.21 13.78
CA ILE A 91 -21.44 -8.91 12.64
C ILE A 91 -21.89 -8.28 11.31
N HIS A 92 -23.18 -7.96 11.18
CA HIS A 92 -23.72 -7.31 9.99
C HIS A 92 -23.05 -5.96 9.72
N GLU A 93 -22.98 -5.09 10.72
CA GLU A 93 -22.38 -3.75 10.60
C GLU A 93 -20.87 -3.81 10.30
N ILE A 94 -20.13 -4.74 10.94
CA ILE A 94 -18.70 -4.93 10.67
C ILE A 94 -18.48 -5.35 9.21
N ARG A 95 -19.29 -6.28 8.70
CA ARG A 95 -19.22 -6.74 7.30
C ARG A 95 -19.65 -5.64 6.32
N ALA A 96 -20.66 -4.84 6.66
CA ALA A 96 -21.09 -3.70 5.85
C ALA A 96 -19.99 -2.63 5.72
N ALA A 97 -19.14 -2.49 6.75
CA ALA A 97 -17.94 -1.65 6.70
C ALA A 97 -16.77 -2.27 5.89
N GLY A 98 -16.95 -3.47 5.32
CA GLY A 98 -15.91 -4.18 4.56
C GLY A 98 -14.84 -4.85 5.42
N ILE A 99 -15.08 -5.00 6.72
CA ILE A 99 -14.14 -5.63 7.65
C ILE A 99 -14.50 -7.11 7.78
N GLY A 100 -13.49 -7.99 7.71
CA GLY A 100 -13.66 -9.42 7.92
C GLY A 100 -14.06 -9.74 9.36
N VAL A 101 -14.92 -10.73 9.54
CA VAL A 101 -15.21 -11.36 10.83
C VAL A 101 -14.84 -12.83 10.69
N MET A 102 -14.14 -13.39 11.68
CA MET A 102 -13.79 -14.81 11.65
C MET A 102 -15.05 -15.67 11.62
N GLU A 103 -15.09 -16.63 10.70
CA GLU A 103 -16.16 -17.63 10.62
C GLU A 103 -15.73 -18.83 11.47
N GLU A 104 -16.52 -19.15 12.51
CA GLU A 104 -16.38 -20.38 13.31
C GLU A 104 -17.32 -21.47 12.77
#